data_AF-A0A820FSJ6-F1
#
_entry.id   AF-A0A820FSJ6-F1
#
_cell.length_a   1.000
_cell.length_b   1.000
_cell.length_c   1.000
_cell.angle_alpha   90.00
_cell.angle_beta   90.00
_cell.angle_gamma   90.00
#
_symmetry.space_group_name_H-M   'P 1'
#
loop_
_entity.id
_entity.type
_entity.pdbx_description
1 polymer ?
#
loop_
_entity_poly.entity_id
_entity_poly.type
_entity_poly.pdbx_seq_one_letter_code
_entity_poly.pdbx_strand_id
1 'polypeptide(L)' 'MMLFHLVEFLLLIESIKGITSPITPYTKYNHSVKLKTNIADLWWTINETKQEILFELHIHTTGWIALGVTGGMNGADI' A
#
# COMPACT_ATOMS: atom_id res chain seq x y z
N MET A 1 -35.20 -13.52 13.98
CA MET A 1 -34.35 -14.38 13.12
C MET A 1 -33.44 -13.45 12.35
N MET A 2 -32.20 -13.26 12.82
CA MET A 2 -31.23 -12.36 12.19
C MET A 2 -30.53 -13.06 11.04
N LEU A 3 -30.57 -12.44 9.87
CA LEU A 3 -29.92 -12.88 8.65
C LEU A 3 -28.48 -12.35 8.65
N PHE A 4 -27.51 -13.20 8.99
CA PHE A 4 -26.09 -12.86 8.86
C PHE A 4 -25.74 -12.80 7.37
N HIS A 5 -25.45 -11.61 6.86
CA HIS A 5 -24.85 -11.45 5.54
C HIS A 5 -23.36 -11.75 5.65
N LEU A 6 -22.97 -12.89 5.08
CA LEU A 6 -21.59 -13.26 4.84
C LEU A 6 -21.04 -12.36 3.73
N VAL A 7 -20.19 -11.39 4.07
CA VAL A 7 -19.39 -10.70 3.06
C VAL A 7 -18.17 -11.57 2.80
N GLU A 8 -18.22 -12.36 1.72
CA GLU A 8 -17.07 -13.13 1.25
C GLU A 8 -16.06 -12.16 0.63
N PHE A 9 -14.98 -11.90 1.36
CA PHE A 9 -13.84 -11.14 0.87
C PHE A 9 -13.03 -12.05 -0.06
N LEU A 10 -13.30 -11.98 -1.37
CA LEU A 10 -12.57 -12.74 -2.38
C LEU A 10 -11.17 -12.13 -2.55
N LEU A 11 -10.16 -12.68 -1.87
CA LEU A 11 -8.75 -12.38 -2.13
C LEU A 11 -8.37 -13.00 -3.48
N LEU A 12 -8.49 -12.22 -4.55
CA LEU A 12 -7.93 -12.56 -5.86
C LEU A 12 -6.39 -12.49 -5.75
N ILE A 13 -5.76 -13.63 -5.44
CA ILE A 13 -4.31 -13.79 -5.56
C ILE A 13 -4.02 -14.13 -7.02
N GLU A 14 -3.82 -13.10 -7.85
CA GLU A 14 -3.11 -13.27 -9.11
C GLU A 14 -1.61 -13.24 -8.83
N SER A 15 -0.88 -14.26 -9.28
CA SER A 15 0.58 -14.20 -9.38
C SER A 15 0.96 -13.12 -10.39
N ILE A 16 1.12 -11.88 -9.93
CA ILE A 16 1.43 -10.74 -10.78
C ILE A 16 2.85 -10.90 -11.32
N LYS A 17 2.99 -11.41 -12.55
CA LYS A 17 4.24 -11.31 -13.30
C LYS A 17 4.42 -9.85 -13.70
N GLY A 18 5.12 -9.11 -12.83
CA GLY A 18 5.70 -7.80 -13.12
C GLY A 18 4.65 -6.74 -13.47
N ILE A 19 4.08 -6.09 -12.47
CA ILE A 19 3.56 -4.74 -12.66
C ILE A 19 4.77 -3.87 -12.97
N THR A 20 4.91 -3.39 -14.20
CA THR A 20 5.86 -2.31 -14.48
C THR A 20 5.26 -1.04 -13.90
N SER A 21 5.60 -0.73 -12.65
CA SER A 21 5.28 0.56 -12.05
C SER A 21 6.03 1.64 -12.83
N PRO A 22 5.42 2.79 -13.17
CA PRO A 22 6.17 3.92 -13.71
C PRO A 22 7.28 4.31 -12.74
N ILE A 23 8.37 4.89 -13.25
CA ILE A 23 9.54 5.27 -12.41
C ILE A 23 9.22 6.45 -11.48
N THR A 24 8.14 7.19 -11.79
CA THR A 24 7.73 8.41 -11.10
C THR A 24 6.28 8.31 -10.64
N PRO A 25 5.91 8.94 -9.52
CA PRO A 25 4.57 8.87 -8.98
C PRO A 25 3.52 9.47 -9.94
N TYR A 26 2.30 8.93 -9.92
CA TYR A 26 1.20 9.39 -10.79
C TYR A 26 0.69 10.80 -10.44
N THR A 27 0.90 11.23 -9.19
CA THR A 27 0.50 12.54 -8.71
C THR A 27 1.62 13.23 -7.92
N LYS A 28 1.42 14.52 -7.61
CA LYS A 28 2.36 15.27 -6.77
C LYS A 28 2.09 14.97 -5.30
N TYR A 29 3.09 14.42 -4.63
CA TYR A 29 3.10 14.18 -3.19
C TYR A 29 4.02 15.16 -2.47
N ASN A 30 3.71 15.44 -1.20
CA ASN A 30 4.48 16.36 -0.37
C ASN A 30 5.65 15.66 0.35
N HIS A 31 5.55 14.34 0.52
CA HIS A 31 6.53 13.55 1.23
C HIS A 31 6.91 12.30 0.43
N SER A 32 8.14 11.84 0.63
CA SER A 32 8.61 10.59 0.06
C SER A 32 9.68 9.95 0.94
N VAL A 33 9.78 8.62 0.86
CA VAL A 33 10.84 7.85 1.51
C VAL A 33 11.16 6.61 0.67
N LYS A 34 12.44 6.27 0.61
CA LYS A 34 12.87 4.95 0.13
C LYS A 34 12.80 3.98 1.30
N LEU A 35 11.81 3.08 1.31
CA LEU A 35 11.65 2.11 2.40
C LEU A 35 12.84 1.13 2.43
N LYS A 36 13.33 0.74 1.25
CA LYS A 36 14.56 -0.03 1.08
C LYS A 36 15.12 0.17 -0.32
N THR A 37 16.43 0.42 -0.42
CA THR A 37 17.12 0.67 -1.68
C THR A 37 16.80 -0.42 -2.72
N ASN A 38 16.38 0.00 -3.92
CA ASN A 38 16.02 -0.85 -5.06
C ASN A 38 14.88 -1.84 -4.81
N ILE A 39 14.08 -1.66 -3.74
CA ILE A 39 12.97 -2.56 -3.42
C ILE A 39 11.65 -1.82 -3.40
N ALA A 40 11.57 -0.71 -2.66
CA ALA A 40 10.31 0.01 -2.50
C ALA A 40 10.53 1.50 -2.23
N ASP A 41 9.75 2.31 -2.94
CA ASP A 41 9.65 3.74 -2.77
C ASP A 41 8.20 4.08 -2.37
N LEU A 42 8.04 4.96 -1.38
CA LEU A 42 6.75 5.39 -0.85
C LEU A 42 6.63 6.90 -0.97
N TRP A 43 5.49 7.37 -1.47
CA TRP A 43 5.09 8.77 -1.46
C TRP A 43 3.77 8.95 -0.71
N TRP A 44 3.60 10.09 -0.03
CA TRP A 44 2.33 10.42 0.59
C TRP A 44 2.04 11.92 0.69
N THR A 45 0.77 12.23 0.82
CA THR A 45 0.26 13.57 1.10
C THR A 45 -0.96 13.48 2.00
N ILE A 46 -1.21 14.53 2.78
CA ILE A 46 -2.35 14.63 3.68
C ILE A 46 -3.41 15.49 3.02
N ASN A 47 -4.63 14.97 2.91
CA ASN A 47 -5.80 15.73 2.53
C ASN A 47 -6.57 16.11 3.79
N GLU A 48 -6.30 17.29 4.34
CA GLU A 48 -6.93 17.76 5.58
C GLU A 48 -8.45 17.92 5.45
N THR A 49 -8.94 18.34 4.28
CA THR A 49 -10.37 18.53 4.01
C THR A 49 -11.14 17.21 4.09
N LYS A 50 -10.54 16.13 3.58
CA LYS A 50 -11.15 14.79 3.59
C LYS A 50 -10.74 13.95 4.80
N GLN A 51 -9.79 14.44 5.61
CA GLN A 51 -9.18 13.69 6.71
C GLN A 51 -8.57 12.35 6.24
N GLU A 52 -7.92 12.36 5.08
CA GLU A 52 -7.34 11.18 4.45
C GLU A 52 -5.83 11.34 4.23
N ILE A 53 -5.10 10.22 4.23
CA ILE A 53 -3.72 10.15 3.76
C ILE A 53 -3.73 9.35 2.46
N LEU A 54 -3.19 9.96 1.40
CA LEU A 54 -3.06 9.29 0.10
C LEU A 54 -1.63 8.76 -0.02
N PHE A 55 -1.51 7.45 -0.23
CA PHE A 55 -0.24 6.76 -0.44
C PHE A 55 -0.09 6.32 -1.90
N GLU A 56 1.14 6.38 -2.41
CA GLU A 56 1.54 5.67 -3.61
C GLU A 56 2.81 4.88 -3.31
N LEU A 57 2.78 3.58 -3.62
CA LEU A 57 3.86 2.65 -3.38
C LEU A 57 4.33 2.08 -4.70
N HIS A 58 5.61 2.23 -4.99
CA HIS A 58 6.24 1.55 -6.13
C HIS A 58 7.11 0.42 -5.63
N ILE A 59 6.90 -0.75 -6.23
CA ILE A 59 7.58 -1.99 -5.87
C ILE A 59 8.45 -2.45 -7.04
N HIS A 60 9.73 -2.67 -6.75
CA HIS A 60 10.74 -3.06 -7.74
C HIS A 60 11.25 -4.50 -7.53
N THR A 61 10.51 -5.30 -6.76
CA THR A 61 10.86 -6.69 -6.45
C THR A 61 9.74 -7.66 -6.84
N THR A 62 10.01 -8.95 -6.71
CA THR A 62 9.03 -10.02 -6.97
C THR A 62 8.71 -10.74 -5.66
N GLY A 63 7.52 -11.35 -5.58
CA GLY A 63 7.05 -12.04 -4.39
C GLY A 63 6.07 -11.20 -3.57
N TRP A 64 5.97 -11.52 -2.28
CA TRP A 64 4.98 -10.95 -1.38
C TRP A 64 5.51 -9.74 -0.63
N ILE A 65 4.67 -8.72 -0.50
CA ILE A 65 4.96 -7.51 0.25
C ILE A 65 3.81 -7.23 1.18
N ALA A 66 4.15 -6.95 2.44
CA ALA A 66 3.24 -6.47 3.45
C ALA A 66 3.66 -5.06 3.84
N LEU A 67 2.68 -4.16 3.96
CA LEU A 67 2.87 -2.81 4.45
C LEU A 67 2.09 -2.66 5.74
N GLY A 68 2.67 -2.00 6.73
CA GLY A 68 1.94 -1.67 7.95
C GLY A 68 2.39 -0.32 8.50
N VAL A 69 1.49 0.35 9.22
CA VAL A 69 1.76 1.65 9.84
C VAL A 69 1.91 1.45 11.33
N THR A 70 3.15 1.54 11.81
CA THR A 70 3.48 1.22 13.20
C THR A 70 4.90 1.68 13.56
N GLY A 71 5.20 1.81 14.85
CA GLY A 71 6.57 1.94 15.37
C GLY A 71 7.39 0.64 15.40
N GLY A 72 6.80 -0.50 15.02
CA GLY A 72 7.45 -1.83 14.95
C GLY A 72 6.46 -2.96 14.59
N MET A 73 6.94 -4.14 14.18
CA MET A 73 6.03 -5.19 13.66
C MET A 73 5.01 -5.74 14.68
N ASN A 74 5.28 -5.63 15.98
CA ASN A 74 4.36 -6.11 17.02
C ASN A 74 3.17 -5.16 17.16
N GLY A 75 1.96 -5.67 16.91
CA GLY A 75 0.73 -4.86 16.95
C GLY A 75 0.55 -3.95 15.74
N ALA A 76 1.25 -4.24 14.65
CA ALA A 76 1.09 -3.53 13.38
C ALA A 76 -0.32 -3.75 12.82
N ASP A 77 -0.94 -2.66 12.37
CA ASP A 77 -2.02 -2.73 11.40
C ASP A 77 -1.36 -2.99 10.03
N ILE A 78 -1.62 -4.17 9.45
CA ILE A 78 -1.03 -4.69 8.20
C ILE A 78 -2.13 -4.84 7.15
#